data_AF-A0A3Q2CAU3-F1
#
_entry.id   AF-A0A3Q2CAU3-F1
#
_cell.length_a   1.000
_cell.length_b   1.000
_cell.length_c   1.000
_cell.angle_alpha   90.00
_cell.angle_beta   90.00
_cell.angle_gamma   90.00
#
_symmetry.space_group_name_H-M   'P 1'
#
loop_
_entity.id
_entity.type
_entity.pdbx_description
1 polymer ?
#
loop_
_entity_poly.entity_id
_entity_poly.type
_entity_poly.pdbx_seq_one_letter_code
_entity_poly.pdbx_strand_id
1 'polypeptide(L)'
;MFSSLFSSIIQYFSCFFMHRMDAGKETSVFPLPEPHDLFQASQMKFEDFQKDLMRLRKDLRACTSEVEKVCKVSDEEHLQPFKEKMEEFLSQGNRAKLLQMNNVSLCYLRFLELTTFYSVKPKAGEKEASPNVLFSIWHEFSSDFKELWKKENKTILKERLKAAEESFRQAKEKTSYSVKPKHASGIVSFLQLIQFN
;
A
#
# COMPACT_ATOMS: atom_id res chain seq x y z
N MET A 1 -26.92 14.18 -8.56
CA MET A 1 -27.78 13.06 -8.13
C MET A 1 -27.06 11.71 -8.27
N PHE A 2 -26.34 11.42 -9.37
CA PHE A 2 -25.50 10.22 -9.47
C PHE A 2 -24.32 10.18 -8.46
N SER A 3 -23.76 11.33 -8.10
CA SER A 3 -22.67 11.43 -7.10
C SER A 3 -23.08 11.04 -5.67
N SER A 4 -24.32 11.33 -5.25
CA SER A 4 -24.78 11.02 -3.89
C SER A 4 -25.13 9.54 -3.69
N LEU A 5 -25.62 8.87 -4.74
CA LEU A 5 -25.87 7.42 -4.72
C LEU A 5 -24.56 6.63 -4.73
N PHE A 6 -23.59 7.02 -5.56
CA PHE A 6 -22.28 6.38 -5.57
C PHE A 6 -21.54 6.59 -4.24
N SER A 7 -21.54 7.81 -3.70
CA SER A 7 -20.95 8.12 -2.40
C SER A 7 -21.62 7.34 -1.25
N SER A 8 -22.95 7.23 -1.24
CA SER A 8 -23.66 6.45 -0.21
C SER A 8 -23.43 4.94 -0.33
N ILE A 9 -23.32 4.40 -1.55
CA ILE A 9 -22.95 2.99 -1.77
C ILE A 9 -21.52 2.72 -1.32
N ILE A 10 -20.57 3.59 -1.69
CA ILE A 10 -19.18 3.48 -1.24
C ILE A 10 -19.13 3.56 0.29
N GLN A 11 -19.86 4.49 0.90
CA GLN A 11 -19.90 4.61 2.36
C GLN A 11 -20.48 3.36 3.01
N TYR A 12 -21.58 2.81 2.50
CA TYR A 12 -22.17 1.57 2.98
C TYR A 12 -21.21 0.38 2.86
N PHE A 13 -20.61 0.19 1.67
CA PHE A 13 -19.63 -0.87 1.44
C PHE A 13 -18.39 -0.69 2.32
N SER A 14 -17.93 0.55 2.52
CA SER A 14 -16.80 0.86 3.39
C SER A 14 -17.14 0.49 4.82
N CYS A 15 -18.28 0.92 5.37
CA CYS A 15 -18.69 0.55 6.73
C CYS A 15 -18.85 -0.97 6.89
N PHE A 16 -19.49 -1.64 5.93
CA PHE A 16 -19.69 -3.10 5.95
C PHE A 16 -18.37 -3.87 5.87
N PHE A 17 -17.49 -3.48 4.96
CA PHE A 17 -16.19 -4.11 4.78
C PHE A 17 -15.30 -3.88 6.01
N MET A 18 -15.26 -2.64 6.54
CA MET A 18 -14.46 -2.29 7.72
C MET A 18 -14.92 -3.00 8.99
N HIS A 19 -16.23 -3.14 9.21
CA HIS A 19 -16.74 -3.90 10.35
C HIS A 19 -16.36 -5.39 10.30
N ARG A 20 -16.12 -5.96 9.11
CA ARG A 20 -15.67 -7.35 8.94
C ARG A 20 -14.15 -7.52 8.99
N MET A 21 -13.38 -6.48 8.68
CA MET A 21 -11.94 -6.55 8.43
C MET A 21 -11.05 -6.13 9.60
N ASP A 22 -11.49 -6.32 10.85
CA ASP A 22 -10.69 -5.95 12.03
C ASP A 22 -10.32 -4.45 12.07
N ALA A 23 -11.14 -3.59 11.45
CA ALA A 23 -10.90 -2.14 11.42
C ALA A 23 -10.87 -1.53 12.83
N GLY A 24 -10.16 -0.40 12.97
CA GLY A 24 -9.95 0.27 14.25
C GLY A 24 -9.00 -0.46 15.22
N LYS A 25 -8.19 -1.41 14.73
CA LYS A 25 -6.96 -1.88 15.42
C LYS A 25 -5.76 -1.07 14.93
N GLU A 26 -4.71 -0.98 15.74
CA GLU A 26 -3.44 -0.33 15.33
C GLU A 26 -2.80 -0.99 14.10
N THR A 27 -3.14 -2.25 13.80
CA THR A 27 -2.67 -3.02 12.66
C THR A 27 -3.53 -2.86 11.40
N SER A 28 -4.51 -1.95 11.38
CA SER A 28 -5.40 -1.74 10.22
C SER A 28 -4.62 -1.21 9.02
N VAL A 29 -4.58 -1.96 7.91
CA VAL A 29 -3.91 -1.58 6.66
C VAL A 29 -4.94 -1.18 5.63
N PHE A 30 -4.63 -0.14 4.86
CA PHE A 30 -5.48 0.31 3.77
C PHE A 30 -5.61 -0.79 2.70
N PRO A 31 -6.83 -1.23 2.33
CA PRO A 31 -7.01 -2.45 1.54
C PRO A 31 -6.93 -2.26 0.02
N LEU A 32 -6.79 -1.01 -0.47
CA LEU A 32 -6.70 -0.70 -1.90
C LEU A 32 -5.29 -0.22 -2.26
N PRO A 33 -4.92 -0.22 -3.55
CA PRO A 33 -3.68 0.43 -4.00
C PRO A 33 -3.63 1.89 -3.57
N GLU A 34 -2.44 2.33 -3.17
CA GLU A 34 -2.24 3.69 -2.70
C GLU A 34 -2.61 4.72 -3.79
N PRO A 35 -3.38 5.77 -3.46
CA PRO A 35 -3.77 6.77 -4.45
C PRO A 35 -2.59 7.41 -5.16
N HIS A 36 -1.45 7.56 -4.47
CA HIS A 36 -0.23 8.10 -5.06
C HIS A 36 0.33 7.22 -6.18
N ASP A 37 0.37 5.91 -5.98
CA ASP A 37 0.89 4.95 -6.96
C ASP A 37 -0.02 4.91 -8.20
N LEU A 38 -1.34 4.95 -7.98
CA LEU A 38 -2.34 5.03 -9.04
C LEU A 38 -2.20 6.34 -9.83
N PHE A 39 -1.95 7.46 -9.15
CA PHE A 39 -1.69 8.73 -9.82
C PHE A 39 -0.43 8.64 -10.68
N GLN A 40 0.67 8.12 -10.16
CA GLN A 40 1.90 7.93 -10.95
C GLN A 40 1.65 7.05 -12.17
N ALA A 41 0.99 5.90 -12.00
CA ALA A 41 0.63 5.00 -13.09
C ALA A 41 -0.24 5.70 -14.17
N SER A 42 -1.14 6.60 -13.76
CA SER A 42 -1.98 7.38 -14.68
C SER A 42 -1.20 8.38 -15.56
N GLN A 43 0.01 8.77 -15.13
CA GLN A 43 0.88 9.69 -15.86
C GLN A 43 1.87 8.96 -16.78
N MET A 44 1.96 7.63 -16.67
CA MET A 44 2.90 6.83 -17.48
C MET A 44 2.42 6.70 -18.93
N LYS A 45 3.40 6.62 -19.83
CA LYS A 45 3.20 6.39 -21.27
C LYS A 45 4.17 5.31 -21.74
N PHE A 46 3.64 4.23 -22.32
CA PHE A 46 4.47 3.11 -22.80
C PHE A 46 5.45 3.56 -23.89
N GLU A 47 5.05 4.56 -24.69
CA GLU A 47 5.84 5.14 -25.77
C GLU A 47 7.12 5.80 -25.27
N ASP A 48 7.09 6.39 -24.08
CA ASP A 48 8.27 7.05 -23.51
C ASP A 48 9.32 6.03 -23.10
N PHE A 49 8.91 4.91 -22.48
CA PHE A 49 9.82 3.79 -22.22
C PHE A 49 10.39 3.17 -23.50
N GLN A 50 9.60 3.06 -24.56
CA GLN A 50 10.09 2.58 -25.86
C GLN A 50 11.14 3.52 -26.45
N LYS A 51 10.94 4.84 -26.37
CA LYS A 51 11.93 5.84 -26.81
C LYS A 51 13.23 5.74 -26.00
N ASP A 52 13.12 5.61 -24.68
CA ASP A 52 14.28 5.48 -23.80
C ASP A 52 15.07 4.21 -24.09
N LEU A 53 14.39 3.09 -24.32
CA LEU A 53 15.02 1.82 -24.73
C LEU A 53 15.70 1.93 -26.10
N MET A 54 15.09 2.63 -27.07
CA MET A 54 15.71 2.90 -28.37
C MET A 54 16.97 3.75 -28.23
N ARG A 55 16.93 4.78 -27.38
CA ARG A 55 18.08 5.63 -27.07
C ARG A 55 19.19 4.83 -26.42
N LEU A 56 18.90 4.06 -25.36
CA LEU A 56 19.87 3.18 -24.71
C LEU A 56 20.51 2.20 -25.69
N ARG A 57 19.72 1.63 -26.61
CA ARG A 57 20.23 0.74 -27.66
C ARG A 57 21.21 1.47 -28.58
N LYS A 58 20.96 2.74 -28.92
CA LYS A 58 21.84 3.56 -29.77
C LYS A 58 23.14 3.92 -29.03
N ASP A 59 23.03 4.34 -27.77
CA ASP A 59 24.16 4.72 -26.94
C ASP A 59 25.11 3.53 -26.69
N LEU A 60 24.55 2.34 -26.41
CA LEU A 60 25.36 1.12 -26.30
C LEU A 60 26.07 0.77 -27.62
N ARG A 61 25.41 0.91 -28.78
CA ARG A 61 26.06 0.67 -30.09
C ARG A 61 27.21 1.65 -30.35
N ALA A 62 26.99 2.93 -30.03
CA ALA A 62 28.03 3.94 -30.15
C ALA A 62 29.22 3.60 -29.24
N CYS A 63 28.96 3.24 -27.98
CA CYS A 63 29.99 2.81 -27.05
C CYS A 63 30.76 1.58 -27.54
N THR A 64 30.08 0.55 -28.05
CA THR A 64 30.73 -0.62 -28.66
C THR A 64 31.65 -0.22 -29.81
N SER A 65 31.19 0.64 -30.72
CA SER A 65 32.02 1.14 -31.83
C SER A 65 33.26 1.90 -31.35
N GLU A 66 33.15 2.72 -30.30
CA GLU A 66 34.30 3.44 -29.76
C GLU A 66 35.29 2.50 -29.06
N VAL A 67 34.79 1.51 -28.30
CA VAL A 67 35.64 0.47 -27.69
C VAL A 67 36.40 -0.31 -28.76
N GLU A 68 35.72 -0.71 -29.84
CA GLU A 68 36.36 -1.39 -30.98
C GLU A 68 37.43 -0.53 -31.64
N LYS A 69 37.23 0.78 -31.77
CA LYS A 69 38.25 1.70 -32.32
C LYS A 69 39.47 1.77 -31.42
N VAL A 70 39.27 1.98 -30.12
CA VAL A 70 40.39 2.03 -29.15
C VAL A 70 41.17 0.72 -29.19
N CYS A 71 40.48 -0.43 -29.17
CA CYS A 71 41.13 -1.74 -29.24
C CYS A 71 41.87 -2.01 -30.56
N LYS A 72 41.47 -1.37 -31.68
CA LYS A 72 42.14 -1.52 -32.97
C LYS A 72 43.39 -0.65 -33.11
N VAL A 73 43.43 0.50 -32.44
CA VAL A 73 44.53 1.47 -32.56
C VAL A 73 45.62 1.22 -31.50
N SER A 74 45.28 0.58 -30.38
CA SER A 74 46.23 0.27 -29.31
C SER A 74 47.05 -0.99 -29.59
N ASP A 75 48.31 -0.98 -29.16
CA ASP A 75 49.18 -2.16 -29.13
C ASP A 75 48.68 -3.19 -28.10
N GLU A 76 48.96 -4.47 -28.37
CA GLU A 76 48.43 -5.59 -27.58
C GLU A 76 48.88 -5.54 -26.10
N GLU A 77 50.11 -5.07 -25.85
CA GLU A 77 50.69 -4.88 -24.52
C GLU A 77 49.99 -3.77 -23.70
N HIS A 78 49.20 -2.92 -24.34
CA HIS A 78 48.53 -1.77 -23.72
C HIS A 78 47.00 -1.86 -23.74
N LEU A 79 46.43 -2.97 -24.23
CA LEU A 79 44.98 -3.17 -24.30
C LEU A 79 44.32 -3.29 -22.92
N GLN A 80 45.03 -3.92 -21.98
CA GLN A 80 44.50 -4.18 -20.66
C GLN A 80 44.93 -3.10 -19.66
N PRO A 81 44.04 -2.73 -18.71
CA PRO A 81 42.76 -3.36 -18.37
C PRO A 81 41.54 -2.79 -19.12
N PHE A 82 41.75 -1.87 -20.07
CA PHE A 82 40.66 -1.15 -20.73
C PHE A 82 39.69 -2.10 -21.44
N LYS A 83 40.22 -3.00 -22.29
CA LYS A 83 39.41 -3.91 -23.09
C LYS A 83 38.52 -4.80 -22.21
N GLU A 84 39.09 -5.46 -21.21
CA GLU A 84 38.35 -6.34 -20.29
C GLU A 84 37.24 -5.59 -19.56
N LYS A 85 37.55 -4.43 -18.97
CA LYS A 85 36.56 -3.63 -18.24
C LYS A 85 35.44 -3.13 -19.15
N MET A 86 35.76 -2.74 -20.38
CA MET A 86 34.76 -2.27 -21.33
C MET A 86 33.90 -3.41 -21.89
N GLU A 87 34.46 -4.59 -22.13
CA GLU A 87 33.72 -5.79 -22.52
C GLU A 87 32.73 -6.20 -21.41
N GLU A 88 33.18 -6.18 -20.15
CA GLU A 88 32.31 -6.44 -19.01
C GLU A 88 31.18 -5.40 -18.92
N PHE A 89 31.52 -4.10 -18.99
CA PHE A 89 30.54 -3.02 -18.96
C PHE A 89 29.49 -3.15 -20.07
N LEU A 90 29.92 -3.40 -21.31
CA LEU A 90 29.03 -3.58 -22.46
C LEU A 90 28.15 -4.84 -22.32
N SER A 91 28.70 -5.92 -21.78
CA SER A 91 27.95 -7.15 -21.49
C SER A 91 26.87 -6.89 -20.45
N GLN A 92 27.20 -6.24 -19.33
CA GLN A 92 26.25 -5.85 -18.29
C GLN A 92 25.16 -4.92 -18.85
N GLY A 93 25.55 -3.90 -19.61
CA GLY A 93 24.62 -2.95 -20.25
C GLY A 93 23.65 -3.61 -21.22
N ASN A 94 24.12 -4.56 -22.03
CA ASN A 94 23.25 -5.31 -22.95
C ASN A 94 22.28 -6.25 -22.22
N ARG A 95 22.72 -6.91 -21.14
CA ARG A 95 21.83 -7.72 -20.29
C ARG A 95 20.75 -6.87 -19.63
N ALA A 96 21.14 -5.74 -19.03
CA ALA A 96 20.19 -4.81 -18.41
C ALA A 96 19.17 -4.28 -19.43
N LYS A 97 19.62 -3.86 -20.62
CA LYS A 97 18.74 -3.44 -21.71
C LYS A 97 17.72 -4.53 -22.08
N LEU A 98 18.16 -5.78 -22.27
CA LEU A 98 17.28 -6.89 -22.61
C LEU A 98 16.24 -7.16 -21.52
N LEU A 99 16.67 -7.14 -20.25
CA LEU A 99 15.78 -7.29 -19.09
C LEU A 99 14.70 -6.20 -19.10
N GLN A 100 15.07 -4.94 -19.31
CA GLN A 100 14.10 -3.84 -19.34
C GLN A 100 13.15 -3.92 -20.53
N MET A 101 13.63 -4.34 -21.71
CA MET A 101 12.76 -4.59 -22.86
C MET A 101 11.70 -5.66 -22.56
N ASN A 102 12.08 -6.75 -21.89
CA ASN A 102 11.15 -7.80 -21.47
C ASN A 102 10.16 -7.28 -20.41
N ASN A 103 10.64 -6.54 -19.41
CA ASN A 103 9.78 -5.98 -18.36
C ASN A 103 8.72 -5.04 -18.92
N VAL A 104 9.10 -4.12 -19.82
CA VAL A 104 8.16 -3.19 -20.47
C VAL A 104 7.12 -3.97 -21.28
N SER A 105 7.55 -4.99 -22.03
CA SER A 105 6.65 -5.82 -22.84
C SER A 105 5.66 -6.61 -21.97
N LEU A 106 6.14 -7.25 -20.89
CA LEU A 106 5.29 -7.97 -19.95
C LEU A 106 4.33 -7.03 -19.22
N CYS A 107 4.78 -5.86 -18.78
CA CYS A 107 3.95 -4.86 -18.13
C CYS A 107 2.82 -4.39 -19.06
N TYR A 108 3.14 -4.12 -20.33
CA TYR A 108 2.16 -3.75 -21.34
C TYR A 108 1.12 -4.86 -21.57
N LEU A 109 1.54 -6.13 -21.68
CA LEU A 109 0.60 -7.26 -21.79
C LEU A 109 -0.33 -7.36 -20.58
N ARG A 110 0.20 -7.23 -19.34
CA ARG A 110 -0.62 -7.22 -18.12
C ARG A 110 -1.60 -6.05 -18.10
N PHE A 111 -1.18 -4.90 -18.60
CA PHE A 111 -2.07 -3.75 -18.72
C PHE A 111 -3.21 -4.02 -19.72
N LEU A 112 -2.96 -4.67 -20.85
CA LEU A 112 -4.00 -5.06 -21.80
C LEU A 112 -4.98 -6.10 -21.22
N GLU A 113 -4.47 -7.07 -20.45
CA GLU A 113 -5.32 -8.02 -19.71
C GLU A 113 -6.23 -7.26 -18.72
N LEU A 114 -5.68 -6.27 -18.02
CA LEU A 114 -6.40 -5.46 -17.04
C LEU A 114 -7.49 -4.59 -17.70
N THR A 115 -7.18 -3.95 -18.82
CA THR A 115 -8.18 -3.15 -19.57
C THR A 115 -9.29 -4.02 -20.11
N THR A 116 -8.98 -5.24 -20.55
CA THR A 116 -9.98 -6.23 -20.97
C THR A 116 -10.85 -6.67 -19.80
N PHE A 117 -10.25 -7.04 -18.67
CA PHE A 117 -10.96 -7.49 -17.48
C PHE A 117 -11.97 -6.45 -16.97
N TYR A 118 -11.57 -5.18 -16.93
CA TYR A 118 -12.44 -4.07 -16.51
C TYR A 118 -13.25 -3.45 -17.65
N SER A 119 -13.21 -4.03 -18.86
CA SER A 119 -13.94 -3.53 -20.04
C SER A 119 -13.69 -2.04 -20.32
N VAL A 120 -12.44 -1.60 -20.11
CA VAL A 120 -12.01 -0.22 -20.33
C VAL A 120 -12.01 0.08 -21.82
N LYS A 121 -12.69 1.16 -22.20
CA LYS A 121 -12.73 1.62 -23.59
C LYS A 121 -11.72 2.75 -23.81
N PRO A 122 -11.03 2.80 -24.97
CA PRO A 122 -10.21 3.94 -25.33
C PRO A 122 -11.02 5.23 -25.38
N LYS A 123 -10.36 6.38 -25.11
CA LYS A 123 -10.98 7.69 -25.32
C LYS A 123 -11.13 7.97 -26.82
N ALA A 124 -12.04 8.88 -27.19
CA ALA A 124 -12.24 9.27 -28.59
C ALA A 124 -10.93 9.78 -29.21
N GLY A 125 -10.49 9.15 -30.30
CA GLY A 125 -9.23 9.45 -30.98
C GLY A 125 -8.04 8.58 -30.54
N GLU A 126 -8.17 7.77 -29.49
CA GLU A 126 -7.17 6.77 -29.09
C GLU A 126 -7.47 5.42 -29.76
N LYS A 127 -6.42 4.71 -30.21
CA LYS A 127 -6.56 3.34 -30.75
C LYS A 127 -6.74 2.31 -29.64
N GLU A 128 -6.10 2.54 -28.50
CA GLU A 128 -6.05 1.65 -27.35
C GLU A 128 -6.20 2.47 -26.07
N ALA A 129 -6.74 1.86 -25.01
CA ALA A 129 -6.91 2.55 -23.74
C ALA A 129 -5.54 2.89 -23.15
N SER A 130 -5.29 4.17 -22.84
CA SER A 130 -4.04 4.57 -22.19
C SER A 130 -4.06 4.27 -20.68
N PRO A 131 -2.89 4.13 -20.02
CA PRO A 131 -2.81 3.99 -18.56
C PRO A 131 -3.62 5.05 -17.81
N ASN A 132 -3.64 6.28 -18.35
CA ASN A 132 -4.44 7.38 -17.82
C ASN A 132 -5.93 7.02 -17.69
N VAL A 133 -6.54 6.44 -18.74
CA VAL A 133 -7.99 6.14 -18.76
C VAL A 133 -8.40 5.23 -17.62
N LEU A 134 -7.59 4.22 -17.32
CA LEU A 134 -7.89 3.26 -16.26
C LEU A 134 -7.47 3.81 -14.89
N PHE A 135 -6.22 4.26 -14.76
CA PHE A 135 -5.67 4.59 -13.45
C PHE A 135 -6.15 5.92 -12.88
N SER A 136 -6.62 6.88 -13.71
CA SER A 136 -7.23 8.10 -13.17
C SER A 136 -8.54 7.79 -12.43
N ILE A 137 -9.37 6.89 -12.98
CA ILE A 137 -10.62 6.45 -12.35
C ILE A 137 -10.33 5.73 -11.03
N TRP A 138 -9.35 4.81 -11.04
CA TRP A 138 -8.94 4.12 -9.82
C TRP A 138 -8.32 5.06 -8.79
N HIS A 139 -7.55 6.05 -9.23
CA HIS A 139 -6.96 7.07 -8.36
C HIS A 139 -8.05 7.86 -7.63
N GLU A 140 -9.07 8.35 -8.35
CA GLU A 140 -10.20 9.06 -7.76
C GLU A 140 -10.96 8.16 -6.77
N PHE A 141 -11.30 6.94 -7.18
CA PHE A 141 -11.99 5.97 -6.32
C PHE A 141 -11.19 5.63 -5.05
N SER A 142 -9.91 5.32 -5.19
CA SER A 142 -9.05 4.98 -4.05
C SER A 142 -8.84 6.18 -3.12
N SER A 143 -8.77 7.40 -3.66
CA SER A 143 -8.67 8.63 -2.85
C SER A 143 -9.90 8.82 -1.97
N ASP A 144 -11.09 8.79 -2.56
CA ASP A 144 -12.35 8.93 -1.85
C ASP A 144 -12.52 7.82 -0.79
N PHE A 145 -12.24 6.57 -1.19
CA PHE A 145 -12.29 5.43 -0.27
C PHE A 145 -11.30 5.57 0.88
N LYS A 146 -10.10 6.10 0.64
CA LYS A 146 -9.09 6.32 1.68
C LYS A 146 -9.49 7.38 2.68
N GLU A 147 -10.17 8.44 2.25
CA GLU A 147 -10.72 9.44 3.17
C GLU A 147 -11.81 8.85 4.07
N LEU A 148 -12.75 8.11 3.49
CA LEU A 148 -13.80 7.41 4.22
C LEU A 148 -13.22 6.37 5.18
N TRP A 149 -12.24 5.59 4.73
CA TRP A 149 -11.52 4.62 5.55
C TRP A 149 -10.88 5.27 6.78
N LYS A 150 -10.15 6.37 6.60
CA LYS A 150 -9.53 7.11 7.70
C LYS A 150 -10.56 7.64 8.68
N LYS A 151 -11.68 8.17 8.17
CA LYS A 151 -12.78 8.68 9.01
C LYS A 151 -13.41 7.57 9.83
N GLU A 152 -13.70 6.43 9.20
CA GLU A 152 -14.35 5.30 9.86
C GLU A 152 -13.45 4.64 10.91
N ASN A 153 -12.16 4.43 10.62
CA ASN A 153 -11.22 3.91 11.63
C ASN A 153 -11.14 4.83 12.87
N LYS A 154 -11.18 6.16 12.67
CA LYS A 154 -11.21 7.12 13.78
C LYS A 154 -12.50 7.00 14.59
N THR A 155 -13.64 6.78 13.93
CA THR A 155 -14.93 6.55 14.62
C THR A 155 -14.89 5.28 15.46
N ILE A 156 -14.49 4.15 14.86
CA ILE A 156 -14.39 2.85 15.55
C ILE A 156 -13.42 2.93 16.74
N LEU A 157 -12.27 3.58 16.58
CA LEU A 157 -11.30 3.76 17.67
C LEU A 157 -11.89 4.57 18.84
N LYS A 158 -12.62 5.65 18.55
CA LYS A 158 -13.30 6.45 19.58
C LYS A 158 -14.38 5.65 20.31
N GLU A 159 -15.16 4.86 19.59
CA GLU A 159 -16.20 4.00 20.18
C GLU A 159 -15.60 2.93 21.09
N ARG A 160 -14.49 2.30 20.66
CA ARG A 160 -13.74 1.34 21.48
C ARG A 160 -13.17 1.96 22.74
N LEU A 161 -12.59 3.16 22.65
CA LEU A 161 -12.07 3.87 23.81
C LEU A 161 -13.18 4.15 24.83
N LYS A 162 -14.32 4.67 24.37
CA LYS A 162 -15.49 4.90 25.25
C LYS A 162 -16.00 3.61 25.90
N ALA A 163 -16.07 2.52 25.15
CA ALA A 163 -16.49 1.23 25.68
C ALA A 163 -15.52 0.69 26.75
N ALA A 164 -14.22 0.90 26.57
CA ALA A 164 -13.20 0.54 27.56
C ALA A 164 -13.27 1.40 28.84
N GLU A 165 -13.45 2.71 28.70
CA GLU A 165 -13.64 3.64 29.82
C GLU A 165 -14.89 3.29 30.64
N GLU A 166 -16.00 3.00 29.96
CA GLU A 166 -17.26 2.57 30.57
C GLU A 166 -17.10 1.25 31.34
N SER A 167 -16.40 0.28 30.72
CA SER A 167 -16.10 -1.01 31.34
C SER A 167 -15.25 -0.84 32.61
N PHE A 168 -14.27 0.07 32.58
CA PHE A 168 -13.44 0.38 33.76
C PHE A 168 -14.24 1.05 34.88
N ARG A 169 -15.10 2.02 34.55
CA ARG A 169 -15.99 2.68 35.52
C ARG A 169 -16.91 1.66 36.21
N GLN A 170 -17.57 0.80 35.44
CA GLN A 170 -18.43 -0.25 35.98
C GLN A 170 -17.66 -1.24 36.86
N ALA A 171 -16.44 -1.61 36.49
CA ALA A 171 -15.60 -2.47 37.32
C ALA A 171 -15.22 -1.81 38.66
N LYS A 172 -14.88 -0.51 38.63
CA LYS A 172 -14.57 0.27 39.84
C LYS A 172 -15.78 0.39 40.78
N GLU A 173 -16.95 0.71 40.24
CA GLU A 173 -18.21 0.81 41.01
C GLU A 173 -18.61 -0.54 41.62
N LYS A 174 -18.51 -1.65 40.87
CA LYS A 174 -18.77 -2.99 41.40
C LYS A 174 -17.82 -3.40 42.53
N THR A 175 -16.58 -2.91 42.50
CA THR A 175 -15.57 -3.21 43.54
C THR A 175 -15.82 -2.40 44.83
N SER A 176 -16.42 -1.21 44.75
CA SER A 176 -16.74 -0.38 45.93
C SER A 176 -17.92 -0.89 46.79
N TYR A 177 -18.75 -1.82 46.29
CA TYR A 177 -19.93 -2.33 47.02
C TYR A 177 -19.72 -3.67 47.74
N SER A 178 -18.49 -4.02 48.14
CA SER A 178 -18.25 -5.18 49.02
C SER A 178 -17.31 -4.87 50.19
N VAL A 179 -17.82 -4.11 51.17
CA VAL A 179 -17.43 -4.28 52.56
C VAL A 179 -18.70 -4.60 53.35
N LYS A 180 -19.04 -5.89 53.49
CA LYS A 180 -19.99 -6.30 54.53
C LYS A 180 -19.32 -6.01 55.87
N PRO A 181 -19.95 -5.27 56.81
CA PRO A 181 -19.42 -5.16 58.16
C PRO A 181 -19.37 -6.57 58.76
N LYS A 182 -18.19 -7.01 59.20
CA LYS A 182 -18.06 -8.26 59.94
C LYS A 182 -18.89 -8.12 61.21
N HIS A 183 -19.99 -8.87 61.29
CA HIS A 183 -20.71 -9.08 62.54
C HIS A 183 -19.72 -9.75 63.51
N ALA A 184 -19.28 -9.02 64.54
CA ALA A 184 -18.48 -9.60 65.61
C ALA A 184 -19.34 -10.66 66.32
N SER A 185 -19.14 -11.91 65.96
CA SER A 185 -19.76 -13.07 66.60
C SER A 185 -18.61 -13.96 67.07
N GLY A 186 -18.28 -13.83 68.36
CA GLY A 186 -17.21 -14.61 69.01
C GLY A 186 -16.54 -13.89 70.18
N ILE A 187 -16.52 -14.59 71.34
CA ILE A 187 -15.76 -14.40 72.59
C ILE A 187 -15.97 -13.09 73.37
N VAL A 188 -16.18 -11.93 72.73
CA VAL A 188 -16.34 -10.64 73.45
C VAL A 188 -17.64 -10.59 74.26
N SER A 189 -18.68 -11.30 73.84
CA SER A 189 -19.97 -11.38 74.56
C SER A 189 -19.90 -12.21 75.86
N PHE A 190 -18.88 -13.08 76.00
CA PHE A 190 -18.76 -13.95 77.18
C PHE A 190 -18.09 -13.26 78.38
N LEU A 191 -17.36 -12.16 78.16
CA LEU A 191 -16.69 -11.43 79.24
C LEU A 191 -17.62 -10.45 79.99
N GLN A 192 -18.81 -10.16 79.47
CA GLN A 192 -19.82 -9.35 80.17
C GLN A 192 -20.73 -10.16 81.10
N LEU A 193 -20.66 -11.50 81.08
CA LEU A 193 -21.50 -12.38 81.92
C LEU A 193 -20.78 -12.94 83.17
N ILE A 194 -19.51 -12.57 83.43
CA ILE A 194 -18.76 -12.98 84.63
C ILE A 194 -18.51 -11.80 85.60
N GLN A 195 -19.45 -10.86 85.66
CA GLN A 195 -19.47 -9.80 86.70
C GLN A 195 -20.71 -9.88 87.61
N PHE A 196 -21.49 -10.97 87.54
CA PHE A 196 -22.56 -11.26 88.51
C PHE A 196 -22.55 -12.74 88.88
N ASN A 197 -21.65 -13.10 89.79
CA ASN A 197 -21.87 -14.05 90.89
C ASN A 197 -20.79 -13.86 91.94
#